data_AF-A0A1I5K8X1-F1
#
_entry.id   AF-A0A1I5K8X1-F1
#
_cell.length_a   1.000
_cell.length_b   1.000
_cell.length_c   1.000
_cell.angle_alpha   90.00
_cell.angle_beta   90.00
_cell.angle_gamma   90.00
#
_symmetry.space_group_name_H-M   'P 1'
#
loop_
_entity.id
_entity.type
_entity.pdbx_description
1 polymer ?
#
loop_
_entity_poly.entity_id
_entity_poly.type
_entity_poly.pdbx_seq_one_letter_code
_entity_poly.pdbx_strand_id
1 'polypeptide(L)'
;MLSWLTKYSETKSALGDYLGASEALLHLHAGLLIFFLSSLLFRRRMRSVVPIGLVYTFAIGNELIDVLTPDYVANAFGALLDILNTVAWPTLLFLLARRRLLRG
;
A
#
# COMPACT_ATOMS: atom_id res chain seq x y z
N MET A 1 16.59 -12.46 15.25
CA MET A 1 15.88 -11.16 15.27
C MET A 1 15.47 -10.68 13.87
N LEU A 2 16.27 -10.93 12.81
CA LEU A 2 15.94 -10.56 11.42
C LEU A 2 15.13 -11.62 10.63
N SER A 3 14.92 -12.82 11.19
CA SER A 3 14.21 -13.93 10.54
C SER A 3 12.74 -13.64 10.21
N TRP A 4 12.13 -12.64 10.85
CA TRP A 4 10.76 -12.24 10.57
C TRP A 4 10.66 -11.37 9.31
N LEU A 5 11.69 -10.59 8.99
CA LEU A 5 11.73 -9.74 7.79
C LEU A 5 11.83 -10.59 6.53
N THR A 6 12.72 -11.59 6.54
CA THR A 6 12.87 -12.53 5.42
C THR A 6 11.59 -13.33 5.20
N LYS A 7 10.99 -13.86 6.28
CA LYS A 7 9.72 -14.59 6.19
C LYS A 7 8.59 -13.73 5.64
N TYR A 8 8.54 -12.45 5.99
CA TYR A 8 7.56 -11.50 5.44
C TYR A 8 7.75 -11.33 3.93
N SER A 9 8.97 -11.01 3.50
CA SER A 9 9.32 -10.84 2.08
C SER A 9 9.03 -12.10 1.25
N GLU A 10 9.39 -13.28 1.76
CA GLU A 10 9.13 -14.57 1.10
C GLU A 10 7.63 -14.83 0.95
N THR A 11 6.84 -14.55 1.99
CA THR A 11 5.39 -14.73 1.96
C THR A 11 4.74 -13.77 0.96
N LYS A 12 5.21 -12.51 0.89
CA LYS A 12 4.77 -11.51 -0.09
C LYS A 12 5.02 -12.01 -1.52
N SER A 13 6.22 -12.50 -1.81
CA SER A 13 6.57 -13.06 -3.13
C SER A 13 5.72 -14.27 -3.48
N ALA A 14 5.58 -15.24 -2.56
CA ALA A 14 4.79 -16.44 -2.78
C ALA A 14 3.30 -16.16 -3.04
N LEU A 15 2.74 -15.13 -2.40
CA LEU A 15 1.38 -14.67 -2.68
C LEU A 15 1.26 -14.08 -4.09
N GLY A 16 2.24 -13.32 -4.56
CA GLY A 16 2.27 -12.81 -5.93
C GLY A 16 2.29 -13.94 -6.96
N ASP A 17 3.17 -14.91 -6.76
CA ASP A 17 3.30 -16.07 -7.64
C ASP A 17 2.02 -16.91 -7.66
N TYR A 18 1.41 -17.14 -6.50
CA TYR A 18 0.15 -17.90 -6.39
C TYR A 18 -1.02 -17.18 -7.07
N LEU A 19 -1.10 -15.86 -6.95
CA LEU A 19 -2.17 -15.05 -7.54
C LEU A 19 -1.94 -14.76 -9.03
N GLY A 20 -0.77 -15.10 -9.59
CA GLY A 20 -0.35 -14.67 -10.92
C GLY A 20 -0.35 -13.14 -11.09
N ALA A 21 -0.26 -12.42 -9.97
CA ALA A 21 -0.34 -10.97 -9.93
C ALA A 21 1.07 -10.41 -9.99
N SER A 22 1.28 -9.42 -10.86
CA SER A 22 2.52 -8.66 -10.82
C SER A 22 2.63 -7.95 -9.46
N GLU A 23 3.86 -7.72 -9.01
CA GLU A 23 4.13 -6.98 -7.77
C GLU A 23 3.40 -5.62 -7.76
N ALA A 24 3.45 -4.88 -8.86
CA ALA A 24 2.72 -3.63 -9.03
C ALA A 24 1.20 -3.76 -8.81
N LEU A 25 0.59 -4.88 -9.24
CA LEU A 25 -0.84 -5.14 -9.05
C LEU A 25 -1.17 -5.44 -7.58
N LEU A 26 -0.28 -6.14 -6.86
CA LEU A 26 -0.41 -6.35 -5.42
C LEU A 26 -0.36 -5.01 -4.67
N HIS A 27 0.59 -4.14 -5.00
CA HIS A 27 0.72 -2.82 -4.40
C HIS A 27 -0.55 -1.98 -4.60
N LEU A 28 -1.11 -2.01 -5.81
CA LEU A 28 -2.37 -1.34 -6.14
C LEU A 28 -3.54 -1.89 -5.29
N HIS A 29 -3.71 -3.21 -5.25
CA HIS A 29 -4.81 -3.84 -4.50
C HIS A 29 -4.67 -3.62 -2.99
N ALA A 30 -3.45 -3.71 -2.46
CA ALA A 30 -3.16 -3.45 -1.05
C ALA A 30 -3.52 -2.01 -0.66
N GLY A 31 -3.12 -1.02 -1.47
CA GLY A 31 -3.43 0.38 -1.22
C GLY A 31 -4.93 0.67 -1.18
N LEU A 32 -5.68 0.13 -2.15
CA LEU A 32 -7.14 0.24 -2.18
C LEU A 32 -7.80 -0.47 -0.99
N LEU A 33 -7.35 -1.68 -0.66
CA LEU A 33 -7.90 -2.46 0.44
C LEU A 33 -7.71 -1.74 1.77
N ILE A 34 -6.50 -1.22 2.04
CA ILE A 34 -6.21 -0.41 3.23
C ILE A 34 -7.12 0.82 3.28
N PHE A 35 -7.30 1.52 2.15
CA PHE A 35 -8.16 2.71 2.08
C PHE A 35 -9.63 2.39 2.40
N PHE A 36 -10.18 1.33 1.81
CA PHE A 36 -11.57 0.93 2.03
C PHE A 36 -11.80 0.39 3.44
N LEU A 37 -10.94 -0.52 3.90
CA LEU A 37 -11.07 -1.12 5.23
C LEU A 37 -10.88 -0.09 6.34
N SER A 38 -9.92 0.83 6.21
CA SER A 38 -9.76 1.90 7.19
C SER A 38 -10.97 2.84 7.22
N SER A 39 -11.54 3.19 6.06
CA SER A 39 -12.79 3.96 5.98
C SER A 39 -13.93 3.26 6.72
N LEU A 40 -14.08 1.95 6.52
CA LEU A 40 -15.11 1.12 7.14
C LEU A 40 -14.90 0.96 8.65
N LEU A 41 -13.71 0.52 9.07
CA LEU A 41 -13.37 0.18 10.45
C LEU A 41 -13.39 1.42 11.35
N PHE A 42 -12.79 2.52 10.91
CA PHE A 42 -12.79 3.78 11.66
C PHE A 42 -14.07 4.60 11.45
N ARG A 43 -15.03 4.08 10.66
CA ARG A 43 -16.29 4.75 10.28
C ARG A 43 -16.06 6.17 9.77
N ARG A 44 -14.97 6.36 9.02
CA ARG A 44 -14.58 7.65 8.42
C ARG A 44 -14.98 7.65 6.96
N ARG A 45 -15.61 8.74 6.51
CA ARG A 45 -15.88 8.94 5.09
C ARG A 45 -14.55 9.00 4.31
N MET A 46 -14.55 8.56 3.05
CA MET A 46 -13.37 8.57 2.17
C MET A 46 -12.74 9.96 1.96
N ARG A 47 -13.48 11.04 2.22
CA ARG A 47 -12.96 12.43 2.23
C ARG A 47 -12.13 12.77 3.47
N SER A 48 -12.11 11.90 4.48
CA SER A 48 -11.32 12.08 5.70
C SER A 48 -9.84 11.87 5.40
N VAL A 49 -8.98 12.57 6.14
CA VAL A 49 -7.53 12.37 6.05
C VAL A 49 -7.08 11.05 6.68
N VAL A 50 -7.91 10.40 7.51
CA VAL A 50 -7.54 9.18 8.24
C VAL A 50 -7.29 7.99 7.29
N PRO A 51 -8.21 7.62 6.36
CA PRO A 51 -7.98 6.49 5.46
C PRO A 51 -6.77 6.69 4.56
N ILE A 52 -6.62 7.88 3.97
CA ILE A 52 -5.48 8.18 3.09
C ILE A 52 -4.17 8.22 3.88
N GLY A 53 -4.16 8.79 5.09
CA GLY A 53 -2.99 8.80 5.95
C GLY A 53 -2.48 7.39 6.25
N LEU A 54 -3.38 6.44 6.54
CA LEU A 54 -3.01 5.05 6.75
C LEU A 54 -2.39 4.41 5.51
N VAL A 55 -2.94 4.66 4.31
CA VAL A 55 -2.36 4.14 3.06
C VAL A 55 -0.90 4.60 2.92
N TYR A 56 -0.60 5.88 3.12
CA TYR A 56 0.77 6.40 3.04
C TYR A 56 1.67 5.78 4.11
N THR A 57 1.19 5.65 5.36
CA THR A 57 1.95 5.02 6.44
C THR A 57 2.30 3.57 6.10
N PHE A 58 1.36 2.78 5.59
CA PHE A 58 1.60 1.39 5.22
C PHE A 58 2.49 1.26 3.97
N ALA A 59 2.32 2.12 2.97
CA ALA A 59 3.16 2.12 1.77
C ALA A 59 4.64 2.39 2.13
N ILE A 60 4.90 3.44 2.90
CA ILE A 60 6.26 3.78 3.35
C ILE A 60 6.82 2.72 4.30
N GLY A 61 5.97 2.22 5.20
CA GLY A 61 6.35 1.17 6.14
C GLY A 61 6.76 -0.13 5.43
N ASN A 62 6.05 -0.50 4.36
CA ASN A 62 6.38 -1.67 3.55
C ASN A 62 7.77 -1.52 2.91
N GLU A 63 8.03 -0.41 2.21
CA GLU A 63 9.33 -0.19 1.58
C GLU A 63 10.47 -0.09 2.60
N LEU A 64 10.20 0.44 3.79
CA LEU A 64 11.19 0.46 4.86
C LEU A 64 11.52 -0.95 5.35
N ILE A 65 10.53 -1.85 5.45
CA ILE A 65 10.75 -3.26 5.79
C ILE A 65 11.57 -3.97 4.71
N ASP A 66 11.25 -3.71 3.45
CA ASP A 66 11.96 -4.31 2.30
C ASP A 66 13.43 -3.84 2.30
N VAL A 67 13.69 -2.54 2.49
CA VAL A 67 15.07 -1.97 2.61
C VAL A 67 15.85 -2.52 3.80
N LEU A 68 15.20 -2.82 4.92
CA LEU A 68 15.84 -3.40 6.10
C LEU A 68 16.09 -4.91 5.98
N THR A 69 15.59 -5.55 4.91
CA THR A 69 15.77 -6.98 4.69
C THR A 69 17.20 -7.27 4.21
N PRO A 70 17.96 -8.19 4.86
CA PRO A 70 19.40 -8.36 4.62
C PRO A 70 19.82 -8.63 3.18
N ASP A 71 18.97 -9.32 2.41
CA ASP A 71 19.25 -9.72 1.03
C ASP A 71 18.63 -8.77 -0.01
N TYR A 72 18.01 -7.68 0.44
CA TYR A 72 17.39 -6.71 -0.46
C TYR A 72 18.44 -5.81 -1.12
N VAL A 73 18.44 -5.79 -2.45
CA VAL A 73 19.23 -4.83 -3.21
C VAL A 73 18.48 -3.52 -3.29
N ALA A 74 18.93 -2.54 -2.50
CA ALA A 74 18.29 -1.23 -2.43
C ALA A 74 18.17 -0.58 -3.81
N ASN A 75 16.93 -0.48 -4.32
CA ASN A 75 16.60 0.21 -5.55
C ASN A 75 15.60 1.33 -5.26
N ALA A 76 16.13 2.54 -5.04
CA ALA A 76 15.32 3.70 -4.68
C ALA A 76 14.24 4.03 -5.73
N PHE A 77 14.49 3.74 -7.00
CA PHE A 77 13.51 3.97 -8.06
C PHE A 77 12.39 2.92 -8.01
N GLY A 78 12.73 1.64 -7.75
CA GLY A 78 11.74 0.57 -7.53
C GLY A 78 10.82 0.88 -6.35
N ALA A 79 11.41 1.18 -5.18
CA ALA A 79 10.65 1.53 -3.98
C ALA A 79 9.74 2.75 -4.19
N LEU A 80 10.19 3.75 -4.96
CA LEU A 80 9.35 4.87 -5.34
C LEU A 80 8.16 4.43 -6.21
N LEU A 81 8.38 3.56 -7.20
CA LEU A 81 7.31 3.03 -8.04
C LEU A 81 6.31 2.20 -7.22
N ASP A 82 6.77 1.43 -6.24
CA ASP A 82 5.92 0.62 -5.37
C ASP A 82 5.05 1.48 -4.46
N ILE A 83 5.64 2.54 -3.87
CA ILE A 83 4.86 3.56 -3.13
C ILE A 83 3.83 4.20 -4.06
N LEU A 84 4.21 4.61 -5.27
CA LEU A 84 3.30 5.24 -6.22
C LEU A 84 2.15 4.30 -6.61
N ASN A 85 2.44 3.02 -6.89
CA ASN A 85 1.45 2.00 -7.17
C ASN A 85 0.46 1.83 -6.01
N THR A 86 0.93 1.91 -4.76
CA THR A 86 0.08 1.81 -3.57
C THR A 86 -0.77 3.07 -3.32
N VAL A 87 -0.22 4.28 -3.48
CA VAL A 87 -0.89 5.52 -3.03
C VAL A 87 -1.69 6.22 -4.13
N ALA A 88 -1.43 5.98 -5.41
CA ALA A 88 -1.99 6.75 -6.52
C ALA A 88 -3.52 6.73 -6.55
N TRP A 89 -4.12 5.55 -6.62
CA TRP A 89 -5.59 5.41 -6.68
C TRP A 89 -6.30 5.86 -5.40
N PRO A 90 -5.84 5.48 -4.19
CA PRO A 90 -6.39 6.03 -2.95
C PRO A 90 -6.34 7.55 -2.88
N THR A 91 -5.25 8.18 -3.34
CA THR A 91 -5.11 9.64 -3.39
C THR A 91 -6.13 10.26 -4.32
N LEU A 92 -6.30 9.70 -5.53
CA LEU A 92 -7.32 10.16 -6.48
C LEU A 92 -8.74 10.04 -5.90
N LEU A 93 -9.09 8.90 -5.31
CA LEU A 93 -10.39 8.69 -4.67
C LEU A 93 -10.64 9.67 -3.52
N PHE A 94 -9.64 9.90 -2.67
CA PHE A 94 -9.69 10.89 -1.60
C PHE A 94 -9.94 12.30 -2.15
N LEU A 95 -9.21 12.71 -3.20
CA LEU A 95 -9.38 14.03 -3.81
C LEU A 95 -10.76 14.20 -4.46
N LEU A 96 -11.26 13.19 -5.17
CA LEU A 96 -12.59 13.17 -5.76
C LEU A 96 -13.68 13.28 -4.68
N ALA A 97 -13.56 12.50 -3.60
CA ALA A 97 -14.48 12.56 -2.46
C ALA A 97 -14.44 13.92 -1.74
N ARG A 98 -13.25 14.52 -1.61
CA ARG A 98 -13.06 15.81 -0.93
C ARG A 98 -13.58 16.99 -1.73
N ARG A 99 -13.42 16.96 -3.06
CA ARG A 99 -13.99 17.96 -3.97
C ARG A 99 -15.52 17.81 -4.17
N ARG A 100 -16.14 16.86 -3.46
CA ARG A 100 -17.59 16.56 -3.52
C ARG A 100 -18.06 16.09 -4.91
N LEU A 101 -17.17 15.52 -5.72
CA LEU A 101 -17.52 14.91 -7.01
C LEU A 101 -18.22 13.55 -6.81
N LEU A 102 -17.91 12.86 -5.71
CA LEU A 102 -18.58 11.62 -5.29
C LEU A 102 -19.73 11.90 -4.32
N ARG A 103 -20.63 12.82 -4.67
CA ARG A 103 -21.88 13.05 -3.91
C ARG A 103 -22.94 12.06 -4.38
N GLY A 104 -23.10 10.97 -3.61
CA GLY A 104 -24.40 10.30 -3.43
C GLY A 104 -25.14 10.93 -2.27
#